data_AF-A0A259CBZ5-F1
#
_entry.id   AF-A0A259CBZ5-F1
#
_cell.length_a   1.000
_cell.length_b   1.000
_cell.length_c   1.000
_cell.angle_alpha   90.00
_cell.angle_beta   90.00
_cell.angle_gamma   90.00
#
_symmetry.space_group_name_H-M   'P 1'
#
loop_
_entity.id
_entity.type
_entity.pdbx_description
1 polymer ?
#
loop_
_entity_poly.entity_id
_entity_poly.type
_entity_poly.pdbx_seq_one_letter_code
_entity_poly.pdbx_strand_id
1 'polypeptide(L)' 'DDFIAHLSKQGVPIDVGPVPRRGALGPIRSVYLRDPDQNLVEVAEYV' A
#
# COMPACT_ATOMS: atom_id res chain seq x y z
N ASP A 1 2.59 4.87 -8.14
CA ASP A 1 2.33 3.84 -9.18
C ASP A 1 3.50 2.89 -9.35
N ASP A 2 4.74 3.39 -9.40
CA ASP A 2 5.95 2.55 -9.44
C ASP A 2 6.03 1.50 -8.33
N PHE A 3 5.58 1.84 -7.12
CA PHE A 3 5.50 0.90 -6.00
C PHE A 3 4.59 -0.30 -6.28
N ILE A 4 3.40 -0.06 -6.85
CA ILE A 4 2.45 -1.12 -7.22
C ILE A 4 3.03 -1.99 -8.33
N ALA A 5 3.65 -1.37 -9.33
CA ALA A 5 4.32 -2.09 -10.41
C ALA A 5 5.48 -2.96 -9.89
N HIS A 6 6.22 -2.47 -8.90
CA HIS A 6 7.27 -3.23 -8.23
C HIS A 6 6.70 -4.44 -7.48
N LEU A 7 5.66 -4.25 -6.66
CA LEU A 7 5.01 -5.35 -5.94
C LEU A 7 4.46 -6.42 -6.88
N SER A 8 3.82 -6.01 -7.98
CA SER A 8 3.33 -6.94 -9.00
C SER A 8 4.46 -7.75 -9.64
N LYS A 9 5.60 -7.13 -9.94
CA LYS A 9 6.79 -7.84 -10.46
C LYS A 9 7.39 -8.83 -9.46
N GLN A 10 7.27 -8.55 -8.16
CA GLN A 10 7.72 -9.45 -7.09
C GLN A 10 6.67 -10.53 -6.75
N GLY A 11 5.50 -10.52 -7.38
CA GLY A 11 4.41 -11.45 -7.08
C GLY A 11 3.75 -11.21 -5.71
N VAL A 12 3.90 -10.01 -5.14
CA VAL A 12 3.29 -9.65 -3.85
C VAL A 12 1.86 -9.17 -4.11
N PRO A 13 0.83 -9.84 -3.56
CA PRO A 13 -0.55 -9.42 -3.74
C PRO A 13 -0.84 -8.16 -2.92
N ILE A 14 -1.67 -7.29 -3.50
CA ILE A 14 -2.24 -6.14 -2.81
C ILE A 14 -3.66 -6.51 -2.41
N ASP A 15 -3.98 -6.37 -1.14
CA ASP A 15 -5.32 -6.65 -0.59
C ASP A 15 -6.28 -5.51 -0.95
N VAL A 16 -5.83 -4.27 -0.76
CA VAL A 16 -6.61 -3.05 -1.03
C VAL A 16 -5.68 -1.94 -1.50
N GLY A 17 -5.98 -1.28 -2.62
CA GLY A 17 -5.27 -0.07 -3.02
C GLY A 17 -5.04 0.05 -4.54
N PRO A 18 -4.62 1.25 -4.99
CA PRO A 18 -4.37 2.45 -4.19
C PRO A 18 -5.69 3.16 -3.83
N VAL A 19 -5.84 3.55 -2.56
CA VAL A 19 -7.04 4.26 -2.07
C VAL A 19 -6.68 5.54 -1.32
N PRO A 20 -7.51 6.58 -1.41
CA PRO A 20 -7.31 7.79 -0.62
C PRO A 20 -7.63 7.52 0.86
N ARG A 21 -6.75 8.02 1.73
CA ARG A 21 -6.84 7.95 3.19
C ARG A 21 -6.43 9.29 3.81
N ARG A 22 -6.65 9.41 5.12
CA ARG A 22 -6.24 10.58 5.91
C ARG A 22 -5.10 10.17 6.83
N GLY A 23 -3.90 10.63 6.52
CA GLY A 23 -2.73 10.52 7.38
C GLY A 23 -2.73 11.58 8.48
N ALA A 24 -1.75 11.49 9.37
CA ALA A 24 -1.61 12.43 10.48
C ALA A 24 -1.41 13.88 10.02
N LEU A 25 -0.70 14.09 8.90
CA LEU A 25 -0.39 15.42 8.38
C LEU A 25 -1.29 15.88 7.22
N GLY A 26 -2.16 15.02 6.69
CA GLY A 26 -2.94 15.35 5.49
C GLY A 26 -3.45 14.15 4.71
N PRO A 27 -4.01 14.36 3.51
CA PRO A 27 -4.42 13.28 2.62
C PRO A 27 -3.21 12.43 2.19
N ILE A 28 -3.40 11.11 2.19
CA ILE A 28 -2.40 10.14 1.77
C ILE A 28 -3.03 9.17 0.77
N ARG A 29 -2.21 8.57 -0.09
CA ARG A 29 -2.58 7.43 -0.93
C ARG A 29 -1.99 6.17 -0.31
N SER A 30 -2.85 5.25 0.09
CA SER A 30 -2.47 4.03 0.82
C SER A 30 -2.69 2.77 -0.02
N VAL A 31 -1.81 1.79 0.20
CA VAL A 31 -1.88 0.42 -0.30
C VAL A 31 -1.73 -0.52 0.89
N TYR A 32 -2.54 -1.56 0.92
CA TYR A 32 -2.56 -2.58 1.97
C TYR A 32 -2.15 -3.92 1.40
N LEU A 33 -1.25 -4.62 2.09
CA LEU A 33 -0.75 -5.94 1.72
C LEU A 33 -0.49 -6.77 2.97
N ARG A 34 -0.20 -8.06 2.78
CA ARG A 34 0.18 -8.97 3.86
C ARG A 34 1.64 -9.39 3.76
N ASP A 35 2.31 -9.42 4.89
CA ASP A 35 3.61 -10.06 5.01
C ASP A 35 3.47 -11.61 5.10
N PRO A 36 4.57 -12.37 5.09
CA PRO A 36 4.53 -13.83 5.21
C PRO A 36 3.84 -14.33 6.50
N ASP A 37 3.88 -13.54 7.57
CA ASP A 37 3.24 -13.83 8.85
C ASP A 37 1.75 -13.43 8.88
N GLN A 38 1.21 -12.97 7.74
CA GLN A 38 -0.17 -12.50 7.55
C GLN A 38 -0.53 -11.21 8.31
N ASN A 39 0.47 -10.46 8.79
CA ASN A 39 0.25 -9.14 9.35
C ASN A 39 -0.21 -8.18 8.25
N LEU A 40 -1.13 -7.30 8.60
CA LEU A 40 -1.58 -6.24 7.70
C LEU A 40 -0.55 -5.12 7.69
N VAL A 41 0.02 -4.86 6.51
CA VAL A 41 0.98 -3.77 6.28
C VAL A 41 0.32 -2.70 5.42
N GLU A 42 0.33 -1.47 5.91
CA GLU A 42 -0.06 -0.29 5.15
C GLU A 42 1.19 0.44 4.65
N VAL A 43 1.27 0.64 3.35
CA VAL A 43 2.27 1.51 2.72
C VAL A 43 1.54 2.69 2.12
N ALA A 44 1.92 3.89 2.55
CA ALA A 44 1.26 5.12 2.13
C ALA A 44 2.26 6.19 1.73
N GLU A 45 1.84 7.06 0.82
CA GLU A 45 2.55 8.28 0.43
C GLU A 45 1.66 9.50 0.65
N TYR A 46 2.24 10.63 1.03
CA TYR A 46 1.53 11.91 1.06
C TYR A 46 1.23 12.37 -0.37
N VAL A 47 0.02 12.90 -0.57
CA VAL A 47 -0.44 13.47 -1.85
C VAL A 47 0.05 14.90 -1.99
#